data_AF-A0A426QJ44-F1
#
_entry.id   AF-A0A426QJ44-F1
#
_cell.length_a   1.000
_cell.length_b   1.000
_cell.length_c   1.000
_cell.angle_alpha   90.00
_cell.angle_beta   90.00
_cell.angle_gamma   90.00
#
_symmetry.space_group_name_H-M   'P 1'
#
loop_
_entity.id
_entity.type
_entity.pdbx_description
1 polymer ?
#
loop_
_entity_poly.entity_id
_entity_poly.type
_entity_poly.pdbx_seq_one_letter_code
_entity_poly.pdbx_strand_id
1 'polypeptide(L)'
;MTQLDLSIPPLIHQADADDAPAVIQRWLDGLPKLNQAEFAEAVVGRLKRINQTVLEAPARHVVMAAFASEAGHLIERFCTQCGQVNFPLKPQKIAIYEQAQALLEAMANGYKLLAMQLARDPGQLDGETRIILHESLLHATEQLSRRVLIAFAIYRDAPPGVWREIHQLYRFAEGHDLATERVEHMSDWSVGIAYTQIVVAALCNPFHLFQNEIHDVYVRLRKWAGAVHLRHGEEFDTPLEELTAERYFIDLDSDAPPRHGVAARPGERAATRLLDIRELERITADKVRTLTQRKDLSYREHQERDLLRRLRNAWSRRPTRNEARAERCSQALVVAGLTPAHHYLSGRVEFDPESFEIHMHGDRMQGTSGLSLVPMEQESWRESDVRRKLAEGVIKPRSYGFDYTARDDDVWKRANVASSRAKTEIETALEQRITQSVAQLDTLDESDSGFGFTCPADVHININVGSLLAVQECKDTDRWCLAVIRWMRTRPDLSLQLGARLIPGTTRAVAVRGIEGHGAHTQYQRCIVLTSEDDSRSYIVPAGLFHVGSLMLLNDGERLRLLRFTRLAEMTKSYNRYMAEDVELNEARHEQVVQSLYKLLYSSET
;
A
#
# COMPACT_ATOMS: atom_id res chain seq x y z
N MET A 1 17.59 39.06 5.33
CA MET A 1 16.53 38.53 6.22
C MET A 1 15.44 37.97 5.34
N THR A 2 15.16 36.68 5.43
CA THR A 2 14.21 35.99 4.56
C THR A 2 12.79 36.33 5.02
N GLN A 3 12.04 37.10 4.23
CA GLN A 3 10.64 37.38 4.54
C GLN A 3 9.79 36.13 4.23
N LEU A 4 8.85 35.80 5.12
CA LEU A 4 7.93 34.68 4.94
C LEU A 4 6.81 35.08 3.98
N ASP A 5 6.84 34.58 2.74
CA ASP A 5 5.84 34.86 1.71
C ASP A 5 5.11 33.57 1.30
N LEU A 6 4.03 33.26 2.03
CA LEU A 6 3.25 32.02 1.87
C LEU A 6 1.92 32.31 1.18
N SER A 7 1.39 31.31 0.45
CA SER A 7 0.06 31.42 -0.13
C SER A 7 -1.00 31.34 0.97
N ILE A 8 -1.60 32.47 1.29
CA ILE A 8 -2.67 32.62 2.27
C ILE A 8 -3.94 33.16 1.60
N PRO A 9 -5.14 32.79 2.12
CA PRO A 9 -6.37 33.40 1.64
C PRO A 9 -6.38 34.91 1.95
N PRO A 10 -7.00 35.73 1.08
CA PRO A 10 -7.11 37.17 1.34
C PRO A 10 -7.94 37.44 2.60
N LEU A 11 -7.51 38.42 3.39
CA LEU A 11 -8.25 38.89 4.56
C LEU A 11 -9.34 39.85 4.08
N ILE A 12 -10.59 39.40 4.12
CA ILE A 12 -11.76 40.11 3.59
C ILE A 12 -12.68 40.59 4.72
N HIS A 13 -12.74 39.86 5.84
CA HIS A 13 -13.67 40.11 6.94
C HIS A 13 -12.99 40.81 8.12
N GLN A 14 -13.75 41.65 8.81
CA GLN A 14 -13.39 42.17 10.13
C GLN A 14 -13.88 41.20 11.21
N ALA A 15 -13.21 41.19 12.36
CA ALA A 15 -13.60 40.32 13.47
C ALA A 15 -14.94 40.74 14.06
N ASP A 16 -15.88 39.79 14.12
CA ASP A 16 -17.19 39.97 14.77
C ASP A 16 -17.24 39.25 16.13
N ALA A 17 -18.30 39.49 16.91
CA ALA A 17 -18.53 38.80 18.19
C ALA A 17 -18.57 37.26 18.03
N ASP A 18 -19.00 36.77 16.87
CA ASP A 18 -19.04 35.35 16.55
C ASP A 18 -17.66 34.71 16.38
N ASP A 19 -16.62 35.51 16.13
CA ASP A 19 -15.24 35.05 15.93
C ASP A 19 -14.43 35.07 17.24
N ALA A 20 -15.07 35.40 18.36
CA ALA A 20 -14.46 35.34 19.69
C ALA A 20 -14.12 33.89 20.08
N PRO A 21 -12.96 33.62 20.70
CA PRO A 21 -12.52 32.25 21.02
C PRO A 21 -13.54 31.44 21.82
N ALA A 22 -14.20 32.05 22.80
CA ALA A 22 -15.23 31.40 23.61
C ALA A 22 -16.48 30.99 22.80
N VAL A 23 -16.86 31.81 21.81
CA VAL A 23 -18.01 31.52 20.94
C VAL A 23 -17.67 30.39 19.98
N ILE A 24 -16.46 30.39 19.42
CA ILE A 24 -15.96 29.30 18.57
C ILE A 24 -15.90 27.99 19.35
N GLN A 25 -15.37 28.00 20.57
CA GLN A 25 -15.34 26.80 21.41
C GLN A 25 -16.74 26.25 21.68
N ARG A 26 -17.68 27.12 22.07
CA ARG A 26 -19.08 26.73 22.31
C ARG A 26 -19.76 26.18 21.04
N TRP A 27 -19.44 26.75 19.88
CA TRP A 27 -19.93 26.26 18.60
C TRP A 27 -19.38 24.85 18.30
N LEU A 28 -18.06 24.63 18.49
CA LEU A 28 -17.42 23.32 18.31
C LEU A 28 -18.05 22.25 19.21
N ASP A 29 -18.31 22.58 20.48
CA ASP A 29 -18.93 21.67 21.46
C ASP A 29 -20.37 21.29 21.07
N GLY A 30 -21.08 22.19 20.38
CA GLY A 30 -22.47 22.02 19.95
C GLY A 30 -22.65 21.28 18.62
N LEU A 31 -21.57 20.94 17.91
CA LEU A 31 -21.68 20.30 16.59
C LEU A 31 -22.15 18.83 16.67
N PRO A 32 -22.92 18.34 15.69
CA PRO A 32 -23.37 16.95 15.65
C PRO A 32 -22.23 16.01 15.26
N LYS A 33 -21.40 15.60 16.26
CA LYS A 33 -20.22 14.72 16.05
C LYS A 33 -20.55 13.32 15.52
N LEU A 34 -21.82 12.93 15.51
CA LEU A 34 -22.32 11.65 14.97
C LEU A 34 -22.29 11.60 13.44
N ASN A 35 -22.60 12.72 12.76
CA ASN A 35 -22.51 12.79 11.30
C ASN A 35 -21.17 13.43 10.89
N GLN A 36 -20.22 12.57 10.54
CA GLN A 36 -18.85 13.00 10.33
C GLN A 36 -18.63 13.80 9.05
N ALA A 37 -19.40 13.53 8.00
CA ALA A 37 -19.27 14.27 6.75
C ALA A 37 -19.74 15.71 6.95
N GLU A 38 -20.90 15.89 7.58
CA GLU A 38 -21.43 17.21 7.95
C GLU A 38 -20.52 17.93 8.96
N PHE A 39 -20.01 17.21 9.96
CA PHE A 39 -19.08 17.78 10.94
C PHE A 39 -17.79 18.29 10.26
N ALA A 40 -17.16 17.48 9.40
CA ALA A 40 -15.96 17.89 8.69
C ALA A 40 -16.24 19.07 7.73
N GLU A 41 -17.36 19.07 7.02
CA GLU A 41 -17.76 20.19 6.16
C GLU A 41 -17.99 21.49 6.95
N ALA A 42 -18.69 21.41 8.09
CA ALA A 42 -18.92 22.55 8.98
C ALA A 42 -17.60 23.13 9.53
N VAL A 43 -16.69 22.26 9.99
CA VAL A 43 -15.37 22.66 10.49
C VAL A 43 -14.55 23.33 9.39
N VAL A 44 -14.49 22.75 8.19
CA VAL A 44 -13.78 23.34 7.05
C VAL A 44 -14.36 24.70 6.67
N GLY A 45 -15.70 24.80 6.59
CA GLY A 45 -16.39 26.05 6.26
C GLY A 45 -16.08 27.17 7.25
N ARG A 46 -16.16 26.86 8.55
CA ARG A 46 -15.86 27.84 9.61
C ARG A 46 -14.38 28.24 9.63
N LEU A 47 -13.45 27.29 9.49
CA LEU A 47 -12.02 27.57 9.39
C LEU A 47 -11.69 28.46 8.19
N LYS A 48 -12.28 28.20 7.02
CA LYS A 48 -12.09 29.03 5.82
C LYS A 48 -12.53 30.47 6.06
N ARG A 49 -13.68 30.68 6.70
CA ARG A 49 -14.16 32.03 7.09
C ARG A 49 -13.17 32.71 8.03
N ILE A 50 -12.75 32.03 9.11
CA ILE A 50 -11.82 32.57 10.11
C ILE A 50 -10.46 32.92 9.50
N ASN A 51 -9.99 32.14 8.53
CA ASN A 51 -8.76 32.43 7.81
C ASN A 51 -8.87 33.64 6.88
N GLN A 52 -10.08 34.07 6.54
CA GLN A 52 -10.35 35.31 5.80
C GLN A 52 -10.69 36.49 6.72
N THR A 53 -10.70 36.29 8.03
CA THR A 53 -10.97 37.34 9.03
C THR A 53 -9.68 37.92 9.59
N VAL A 54 -9.63 39.25 9.73
CA VAL A 54 -8.54 39.95 10.42
C VAL A 54 -8.64 39.67 11.93
N LEU A 55 -7.68 38.91 12.46
CA LEU A 55 -7.58 38.56 13.88
C LEU A 55 -6.15 38.82 14.38
N GLU A 56 -6.04 39.30 15.62
CA GLU A 56 -4.76 39.44 16.33
C GLU A 56 -4.13 38.07 16.63
N ALA A 57 -2.79 38.02 16.66
CA ALA A 57 -2.05 36.76 16.81
C ALA A 57 -2.43 35.95 18.07
N PRO A 58 -2.61 36.54 19.28
CA PRO A 58 -3.02 35.77 20.46
C PRO A 58 -4.42 35.16 20.32
N ALA A 59 -5.37 35.93 19.77
CA ALA A 59 -6.73 35.43 19.54
C ALA A 59 -6.74 34.29 18.50
N ARG A 60 -5.95 34.44 17.43
CA ARG A 60 -5.80 33.40 16.40
C ARG A 60 -5.16 32.13 16.97
N HIS A 61 -4.14 32.23 17.82
CA HIS A 61 -3.51 31.06 18.45
C HIS A 61 -4.51 30.24 19.26
N VAL A 62 -5.32 30.89 20.12
CA VAL A 62 -6.36 30.21 20.91
C VAL A 62 -7.41 29.56 20.01
N VAL A 63 -7.87 30.25 18.97
CA VAL A 63 -8.83 29.70 18.02
C VAL A 63 -8.25 28.48 17.29
N MET A 64 -7.01 28.55 16.82
CA MET A 64 -6.36 27.44 16.13
C MET A 64 -6.16 26.23 17.06
N ALA A 65 -5.81 26.44 18.33
CA ALA A 65 -5.72 25.36 19.31
C ALA A 65 -7.06 24.65 19.53
N ALA A 66 -8.17 25.40 19.60
CA ALA A 66 -9.52 24.83 19.71
C ALA A 66 -9.86 23.94 18.51
N PHE A 67 -9.59 24.39 17.28
CA PHE A 67 -9.79 23.59 16.08
C PHE A 67 -8.87 22.37 16.00
N ALA A 68 -7.61 22.50 16.43
CA ALA A 68 -6.65 21.40 16.37
C ALA A 68 -7.10 20.18 17.20
N SER A 69 -7.66 20.43 18.40
CA SER A 69 -8.21 19.38 19.27
C SER A 69 -9.31 18.57 18.57
N GLU A 70 -10.24 19.26 17.90
CA GLU A 70 -11.38 18.62 17.22
C GLU A 70 -11.00 18.01 15.86
N ALA A 71 -10.12 18.68 15.11
CA ALA A 71 -9.69 18.25 13.79
C ALA A 71 -8.74 17.05 13.82
N GLY A 72 -8.00 16.83 14.92
CA GLY A 72 -7.02 15.75 15.05
C GLY A 72 -7.59 14.37 14.71
N HIS A 73 -8.73 14.02 15.32
CA HIS A 73 -9.40 12.74 15.08
C HIS A 73 -9.91 12.59 13.64
N LEU A 74 -10.41 13.68 13.04
CA LEU A 74 -10.84 13.69 11.64
C LEU A 74 -9.66 13.45 10.70
N ILE A 75 -8.54 14.12 10.93
CA ILE A 75 -7.34 13.99 10.11
C ILE A 75 -6.80 12.55 10.16
N GLU A 76 -6.68 11.96 11.35
CA GLU A 76 -6.21 10.56 11.50
C GLU A 76 -7.11 9.56 10.76
N ARG A 77 -8.42 9.77 10.86
CA ARG A 77 -9.40 8.95 10.14
C ARG A 77 -9.24 9.14 8.64
N PHE A 78 -9.13 10.36 8.14
CA PHE A 78 -8.95 10.62 6.71
C PHE A 78 -7.66 9.99 6.17
N CYS A 79 -6.55 10.08 6.90
CA CYS A 79 -5.31 9.38 6.55
C CYS A 79 -5.54 7.87 6.42
N THR A 80 -6.24 7.27 7.38
CA THR A 80 -6.58 5.83 7.36
C THR A 80 -7.47 5.48 6.16
N GLN A 81 -8.52 6.26 5.90
CA GLN A 81 -9.46 6.01 4.82
C GLN A 81 -8.86 6.19 3.43
N CYS A 82 -7.92 7.13 3.27
CA CYS A 82 -7.15 7.31 2.03
C CYS A 82 -6.05 6.26 1.87
N GLY A 83 -5.54 5.72 2.97
CA GLY A 83 -4.60 4.60 2.97
C GLY A 83 -5.23 3.24 2.64
N GLN A 84 -6.56 3.11 2.65
CA GLN A 84 -7.30 1.87 2.39
C GLN A 84 -8.34 2.06 1.27
N VAL A 85 -7.86 2.03 0.02
CA VAL A 85 -8.65 2.25 -1.18
C VAL A 85 -8.36 1.21 -2.26
N ASN A 86 -9.35 0.88 -3.08
CA ASN A 86 -9.09 0.08 -4.28
C ASN A 86 -9.02 1.03 -5.48
N PHE A 87 -8.21 0.66 -6.48
CA PHE A 87 -8.11 1.41 -7.73
C PHE A 87 -8.74 0.64 -8.89
N PRO A 88 -9.37 1.33 -9.86
CA PRO A 88 -9.56 2.78 -9.94
C PRO A 88 -10.39 3.39 -8.80
N LEU A 89 -10.12 4.66 -8.47
CA LEU A 89 -10.75 5.32 -7.32
C LEU A 89 -12.25 5.56 -7.57
N LYS A 90 -13.09 5.13 -6.63
CA LYS A 90 -14.53 5.39 -6.67
C LYS A 90 -14.84 6.86 -6.33
N PRO A 91 -15.93 7.46 -6.86
CA PRO A 91 -16.32 8.85 -6.56
C PRO A 91 -16.41 9.16 -5.07
N GLN A 92 -16.95 8.23 -4.27
CA GLN A 92 -17.05 8.36 -2.81
C GLN A 92 -15.68 8.53 -2.13
N LYS A 93 -14.65 7.83 -2.62
CA LYS A 93 -13.29 7.91 -2.07
C LYS A 93 -12.57 9.18 -2.51
N ILE A 94 -12.86 9.67 -3.71
CA ILE A 94 -12.36 10.95 -4.22
C ILE A 94 -12.91 12.09 -3.35
N ALA A 95 -14.21 12.10 -3.05
CA ALA A 95 -14.82 13.10 -2.16
C ALA A 95 -14.17 13.11 -0.77
N ILE A 96 -13.87 11.94 -0.19
CA ILE A 96 -13.15 11.84 1.09
C ILE A 96 -11.74 12.45 0.99
N TYR A 97 -11.01 12.16 -0.08
CA TYR A 97 -9.69 12.75 -0.33
C TYR A 97 -9.76 14.27 -0.45
N GLU A 98 -10.73 14.81 -1.20
CA GLU A 98 -10.92 16.25 -1.38
C GLU A 98 -11.29 16.94 -0.05
N GLN A 99 -12.16 16.33 0.73
CA GLN A 99 -12.51 16.84 2.06
C GLN A 99 -11.31 16.85 3.01
N ALA A 100 -10.48 15.80 2.97
CA ALA A 100 -9.24 15.72 3.75
C ALA A 100 -8.24 16.81 3.32
N GLN A 101 -8.03 17.01 2.02
CA GLN A 101 -7.18 18.07 1.50
C GLN A 101 -7.67 19.46 1.92
N ALA A 102 -8.99 19.70 1.87
CA ALA A 102 -9.59 20.97 2.26
C ALA A 102 -9.43 21.26 3.76
N LEU A 103 -9.58 20.26 4.63
CA LEU A 103 -9.35 20.40 6.07
C LEU A 103 -7.89 20.70 6.38
N LEU A 104 -6.97 19.92 5.81
CA LEU A 104 -5.53 20.12 6.03
C LEU A 104 -5.05 21.47 5.50
N GLU A 105 -5.56 21.91 4.35
CA GLU A 105 -5.27 23.24 3.81
C GLU A 105 -5.82 24.36 4.69
N ALA A 106 -7.05 24.24 5.17
CA ALA A 106 -7.64 25.23 6.07
C ALA A 106 -6.88 25.31 7.41
N MET A 107 -6.48 24.17 7.98
CA MET A 107 -5.62 24.14 9.17
C MET A 107 -4.25 24.75 8.91
N ALA A 108 -3.60 24.38 7.79
CA ALA A 108 -2.31 24.94 7.40
C ALA A 108 -2.41 26.47 7.23
N ASN A 109 -3.42 26.98 6.55
CA ASN A 109 -3.62 28.43 6.35
C ASN A 109 -3.72 29.20 7.67
N GLY A 110 -4.40 28.65 8.68
CA GLY A 110 -4.51 29.30 9.98
C GLY A 110 -3.17 29.44 10.69
N TYR A 111 -2.33 28.40 10.66
CA TYR A 111 -0.97 28.45 11.22
C TYR A 111 -0.01 29.29 10.37
N LYS A 112 -0.13 29.26 9.04
CA LYS A 112 0.65 30.12 8.14
C LYS A 112 0.38 31.60 8.41
N LEU A 113 -0.89 31.98 8.59
CA LEU A 113 -1.27 33.35 8.97
C LEU A 113 -0.65 33.76 10.30
N LEU A 114 -0.71 32.89 11.32
CA LEU A 114 -0.09 33.15 12.61
C LEU A 114 1.44 33.32 12.50
N ALA A 115 2.11 32.42 11.76
CA ALA A 115 3.53 32.51 11.50
C ALA A 115 3.90 33.82 10.77
N MET A 116 3.16 34.21 9.72
CA MET A 116 3.39 35.46 8.99
C MET A 116 3.17 36.71 9.82
N GLN A 117 2.20 36.69 10.76
CA GLN A 117 1.95 37.80 11.68
C GLN A 117 3.12 38.01 12.65
N LEU A 118 3.63 36.92 13.22
CA LEU A 118 4.72 36.94 14.20
C LEU A 118 6.11 37.09 13.57
N ALA A 119 6.28 36.66 12.32
CA ALA A 119 7.54 36.73 11.58
C ALA A 119 7.93 38.14 11.10
N ARG A 120 7.12 39.18 11.36
CA ARG A 120 7.43 40.56 10.95
C ARG A 120 8.65 41.13 11.68
N ASP A 121 8.73 40.93 13.01
CA ASP A 121 9.81 41.41 13.86
C ASP A 121 10.27 40.31 14.86
N PRO A 122 10.87 39.20 14.38
CA PRO A 122 11.17 38.02 15.20
C PRO A 122 12.18 38.31 16.34
N GLY A 123 13.04 39.34 16.18
CA GLY A 123 14.02 39.73 17.18
C GLY A 123 13.46 40.56 18.36
N GLN A 124 12.21 41.02 18.28
CA GLN A 124 11.56 41.80 19.34
C GLN A 124 10.46 41.02 20.08
N LEU A 125 10.27 39.75 19.73
CA LEU A 125 9.27 38.90 20.38
C LEU A 125 9.68 38.58 21.82
N ASP A 126 8.70 38.58 22.71
CA ASP A 126 8.85 38.02 24.05
C ASP A 126 8.99 36.48 23.98
N GLY A 127 9.38 35.87 25.10
CA GLY A 127 9.60 34.43 25.17
C GLY A 127 8.35 33.61 24.81
N GLU A 128 7.17 34.07 25.24
CA GLU A 128 5.89 33.40 24.95
C GLU A 128 5.51 33.49 23.47
N THR A 129 5.60 34.67 22.85
CA THR A 129 5.28 34.83 21.42
C THR A 129 6.28 34.10 20.52
N ARG A 130 7.54 33.97 20.96
CA ARG A 130 8.54 33.14 20.27
C ARG A 130 8.15 31.66 20.28
N ILE A 131 7.62 31.14 21.39
CA ILE A 131 7.10 29.77 21.46
C ILE A 131 5.92 29.60 20.49
N ILE A 132 4.98 30.56 20.48
CA ILE A 132 3.83 30.56 19.55
C ILE A 132 4.29 30.57 18.09
N LEU A 133 5.31 31.36 17.75
CA LEU A 133 5.90 31.35 16.41
C LEU A 133 6.45 29.97 16.07
N HIS A 134 7.20 29.34 16.97
CA HIS A 134 7.77 28.02 16.72
C HIS A 134 6.68 26.93 16.56
N GLU A 135 5.67 26.91 17.43
CA GLU A 135 4.49 26.04 17.31
C GLU A 135 3.78 26.25 15.97
N SER A 136 3.60 27.51 15.55
CA SER A 136 2.92 27.83 14.30
C SER A 136 3.67 27.33 13.06
N LEU A 137 5.01 27.48 13.04
CA LEU A 137 5.86 26.96 11.96
C LEU A 137 5.81 25.42 11.91
N LEU A 138 5.89 24.77 13.08
CA LEU A 138 5.86 23.33 13.19
C LEU A 138 4.51 22.75 12.74
N HIS A 139 3.40 23.27 13.26
CA HIS A 139 2.07 22.83 12.88
C HIS A 139 1.77 23.11 11.41
N ALA A 140 2.15 24.27 10.86
CA ALA A 140 2.01 24.55 9.43
C ALA A 140 2.77 23.51 8.59
N THR A 141 4.03 23.22 8.95
CA THR A 141 4.85 22.21 8.27
C THR A 141 4.22 20.83 8.35
N GLU A 142 3.68 20.45 9.51
CA GLU A 142 3.03 19.16 9.71
C GLU A 142 1.75 19.01 8.87
N GLN A 143 0.88 20.02 8.85
CA GLN A 143 -0.35 19.98 8.06
C GLN A 143 -0.04 19.89 6.55
N LEU A 144 0.93 20.67 6.07
CA LEU A 144 1.39 20.58 4.68
C LEU A 144 2.02 19.21 4.37
N SER A 145 2.81 18.66 5.28
CA SER A 145 3.38 17.32 5.13
C SER A 145 2.29 16.25 5.04
N ARG A 146 1.23 16.34 5.85
CA ARG A 146 0.07 15.46 5.79
C ARG A 146 -0.66 15.57 4.44
N ARG A 147 -0.76 16.77 3.84
CA ARG A 147 -1.34 16.94 2.48
C ARG A 147 -0.57 16.14 1.43
N VAL A 148 0.76 16.20 1.50
CA VAL A 148 1.66 15.43 0.62
C VAL A 148 1.45 13.92 0.84
N LEU A 149 1.42 13.46 2.10
CA LEU A 149 1.26 12.04 2.43
C LEU A 149 -0.06 11.46 1.95
N ILE A 150 -1.18 12.17 2.15
CA ILE A 150 -2.49 11.70 1.69
C ILE A 150 -2.54 11.62 0.15
N ALA A 151 -1.87 12.55 -0.55
CA ALA A 151 -1.73 12.45 -2.01
C ALA A 151 -0.92 11.21 -2.43
N PHE A 152 0.21 10.97 -1.77
CA PHE A 152 1.03 9.78 -2.01
C PHE A 152 0.30 8.47 -1.69
N ALA A 153 -0.56 8.45 -0.68
CA ALA A 153 -1.35 7.27 -0.30
C ALA A 153 -2.32 6.82 -1.41
N ILE A 154 -2.78 7.75 -2.25
CA ILE A 154 -3.62 7.48 -3.43
C ILE A 154 -2.83 7.48 -4.74
N TYR A 155 -1.50 7.34 -4.66
CA TYR A 155 -0.56 7.36 -5.78
C TYR A 155 -0.64 8.64 -6.64
N ARG A 156 -0.99 9.78 -6.05
CA ARG A 156 -1.02 11.08 -6.73
C ARG A 156 0.18 11.91 -6.32
N ASP A 157 0.65 12.78 -7.20
CA ASP A 157 1.63 13.81 -6.84
C ASP A 157 1.06 14.78 -5.79
N ALA A 158 1.97 15.44 -5.06
CA ALA A 158 1.60 16.48 -4.12
C ALA A 158 0.78 17.59 -4.82
N PRO A 159 -0.20 18.20 -4.14
CA PRO A 159 -0.89 19.37 -4.68
C PRO A 159 0.10 20.49 -5.01
N PRO A 160 -0.17 21.29 -6.07
CA PRO A 160 0.73 22.37 -6.47
C PRO A 160 0.87 23.41 -5.36
N GLY A 161 2.07 23.96 -5.21
CA GLY A 161 2.45 24.97 -4.23
C GLY A 161 2.87 24.43 -2.86
N VAL A 162 2.48 23.20 -2.51
CA VAL A 162 2.71 22.65 -1.16
C VAL A 162 4.20 22.48 -0.86
N TRP A 163 5.01 22.06 -1.84
CA TRP A 163 6.45 21.91 -1.63
C TRP A 163 7.13 23.25 -1.44
N ARG A 164 6.77 24.25 -2.24
CA ARG A 164 7.28 25.62 -2.09
C ARG A 164 7.01 26.16 -0.69
N GLU A 165 5.80 25.98 -0.16
CA GLU A 165 5.43 26.44 1.18
C GLU A 165 6.24 25.73 2.28
N ILE A 166 6.41 24.40 2.18
CA ILE A 166 7.21 23.62 3.13
C ILE A 166 8.67 24.10 3.11
N HIS A 167 9.25 24.32 1.93
CA HIS A 167 10.62 24.80 1.77
C HIS A 167 10.81 26.21 2.34
N GLN A 168 9.86 27.12 2.11
CA GLN A 168 9.89 28.49 2.65
C GLN A 168 9.80 28.50 4.19
N LEU A 169 8.94 27.69 4.80
CA LEU A 169 8.84 27.55 6.25
C LEU A 169 10.17 27.05 6.84
N TYR A 170 10.78 26.04 6.23
CA TYR A 170 12.09 25.54 6.65
C TYR A 170 13.19 26.59 6.48
N ARG A 171 13.27 27.26 5.33
CA ARG A 171 14.25 28.33 5.05
C ARG A 171 14.15 29.47 6.06
N PHE A 172 12.94 29.85 6.45
CA PHE A 172 12.72 30.86 7.48
C PHE A 172 13.18 30.39 8.86
N ALA A 173 12.84 29.16 9.25
CA ALA A 173 13.25 28.59 10.53
C ALA A 173 14.77 28.42 10.62
N GLU A 174 15.42 28.00 9.53
CA GLU A 174 16.88 27.86 9.44
C GLU A 174 17.56 29.23 9.56
N GLY A 175 17.08 30.25 8.86
CA GLY A 175 17.66 31.60 8.90
C GLY A 175 17.51 32.35 10.23
N HIS A 176 16.70 31.84 11.16
CA HIS A 176 16.49 32.41 12.51
C HIS A 176 16.88 31.45 13.64
N ASP A 177 17.64 30.39 13.34
CA ASP A 177 18.07 29.35 14.30
C ASP A 177 16.92 28.61 15.02
N LEU A 178 15.71 28.65 14.46
CA LEU A 178 14.51 27.95 14.98
C LEU A 178 14.39 26.52 14.44
N ALA A 179 15.16 26.15 13.40
CA ALA A 179 15.03 24.83 12.76
C ALA A 179 15.42 23.65 13.68
N THR A 180 16.33 23.87 14.62
CA THR A 180 16.83 22.85 15.57
C THR A 180 16.27 23.00 16.98
N GLU A 181 15.57 24.10 17.28
CA GLU A 181 14.93 24.34 18.57
C GLU A 181 13.89 23.25 18.81
N ARG A 182 13.86 22.65 20.01
CA ARG A 182 12.95 21.55 20.35
C ARG A 182 11.80 22.07 21.19
N VAL A 183 10.57 21.68 20.84
CA VAL A 183 9.39 21.97 21.64
C VAL A 183 9.15 20.83 22.63
N GLU A 184 9.45 21.07 23.92
CA GLU A 184 9.39 20.04 24.98
C GLU A 184 8.01 19.34 25.05
N HIS A 185 6.92 20.12 25.03
CA HIS A 185 5.55 19.56 25.11
C HIS A 185 5.07 18.89 23.81
N MET A 186 5.81 19.01 22.70
CA MET A 186 5.55 18.30 21.44
C MET A 186 6.54 17.15 21.21
N SER A 187 7.00 16.49 22.28
CA SER A 187 7.93 15.36 22.22
C SER A 187 9.30 15.72 21.62
N ASP A 188 9.84 16.89 21.98
CA ASP A 188 11.16 17.38 21.54
C ASP A 188 11.29 17.50 20.02
N TRP A 189 10.20 17.85 19.35
CA TRP A 189 10.15 18.01 17.91
C TRP A 189 10.68 19.38 17.47
N SER A 190 11.36 19.44 16.32
CA SER A 190 11.79 20.69 15.67
C SER A 190 11.27 20.80 14.23
N VAL A 191 11.15 22.03 13.71
CA VAL A 191 10.77 22.27 12.30
C VAL A 191 11.69 21.51 11.34
N GLY A 192 13.00 21.44 11.64
CA GLY A 192 13.98 20.69 10.85
C GLY A 192 13.73 19.19 10.81
N ILE A 193 13.27 18.58 11.92
CA ILE A 193 12.87 17.17 11.95
C ILE A 193 11.63 16.94 11.08
N ALA A 194 10.61 17.81 11.19
CA ALA A 194 9.39 17.71 10.36
C ALA A 194 9.71 17.80 8.87
N TYR A 195 10.50 18.80 8.50
CA TYR A 195 10.94 19.02 7.14
C TYR A 195 11.73 17.82 6.58
N THR A 196 12.72 17.33 7.34
CA THR A 196 13.54 16.19 6.94
C THR A 196 12.69 14.92 6.78
N GLN A 197 11.72 14.70 7.66
CA GLN A 197 10.84 13.54 7.61
C GLN A 197 10.05 13.47 6.29
N ILE A 198 9.43 14.58 5.85
CA ILE A 198 8.64 14.59 4.61
C ILE A 198 9.51 14.56 3.35
N VAL A 199 10.67 15.22 3.38
CA VAL A 199 11.70 15.17 2.33
C VAL A 199 12.15 13.74 2.08
N VAL A 200 12.53 13.01 3.14
CA VAL A 200 12.98 11.63 3.02
C VAL A 200 11.83 10.72 2.60
N ALA A 201 10.60 10.99 3.05
CA ALA A 201 9.42 10.23 2.63
C ALA A 201 9.18 10.34 1.11
N ALA A 202 9.41 11.51 0.50
CA ALA A 202 9.35 11.67 -0.96
C ALA A 202 10.44 10.87 -1.69
N LEU A 203 11.63 10.75 -1.09
CA LEU A 203 12.74 9.95 -1.62
C LEU A 203 12.50 8.43 -1.56
N CYS A 204 11.57 7.97 -0.72
CA CYS A 204 11.18 6.56 -0.65
C CYS A 204 10.46 6.05 -1.90
N ASN A 205 10.20 6.92 -2.90
CA ASN A 205 9.49 6.60 -4.13
C ASN A 205 8.08 6.04 -3.86
N PRO A 206 7.15 6.87 -3.35
CA PRO A 206 5.86 6.45 -2.81
C PRO A 206 5.01 5.63 -3.79
N PHE A 207 5.18 5.87 -5.09
CA PHE A 207 4.45 5.19 -6.17
C PHE A 207 4.82 3.72 -6.35
N HIS A 208 5.88 3.24 -5.71
CA HIS A 208 6.31 1.84 -5.70
C HIS A 208 6.02 1.11 -4.38
N LEU A 209 5.56 1.83 -3.36
CA LEU A 209 5.20 1.23 -2.08
C LEU A 209 3.85 0.53 -2.20
N PHE A 210 3.63 -0.49 -1.39
CA PHE A 210 2.29 -1.06 -1.29
C PHE A 210 1.37 -0.07 -0.59
N GLN A 211 0.07 -0.23 -0.83
CA GLN A 211 -0.93 0.60 -0.20
C GLN A 211 -0.75 0.66 1.33
N ASN A 212 -0.92 1.86 1.88
CA ASN A 212 -0.72 2.23 3.28
C ASN A 212 0.73 2.23 3.80
N GLU A 213 1.70 1.64 3.09
CA GLU A 213 3.08 1.56 3.59
C GLU A 213 3.73 2.95 3.71
N ILE A 214 3.32 3.94 2.92
CA ILE A 214 3.86 5.30 3.03
C ILE A 214 3.61 5.92 4.42
N HIS A 215 2.46 5.64 5.05
CA HIS A 215 2.17 6.11 6.41
C HIS A 215 3.05 5.38 7.44
N ASP A 216 3.20 4.06 7.30
CA ASP A 216 4.05 3.26 8.17
C ASP A 216 5.52 3.71 8.09
N VAL A 217 5.99 4.01 6.88
CA VAL A 217 7.32 4.55 6.61
C VAL A 217 7.46 5.93 7.21
N TYR A 218 6.48 6.82 7.02
CA TYR A 218 6.51 8.17 7.58
C TYR A 218 6.65 8.14 9.10
N VAL A 219 5.87 7.31 9.80
CA VAL A 219 5.98 7.16 11.27
C VAL A 219 7.37 6.67 11.70
N ARG A 220 7.99 5.74 10.95
CA ARG A 220 9.37 5.27 11.22
C ARG A 220 10.40 6.36 10.97
N LEU A 221 10.24 7.14 9.90
CA LEU A 221 11.13 8.24 9.55
C LEU A 221 11.21 9.30 10.64
N ARG A 222 10.19 9.45 11.49
CA ARG A 222 10.26 10.30 12.69
C ARG A 222 11.49 10.01 13.55
N LYS A 223 11.84 8.73 13.73
CA LYS A 223 13.01 8.31 14.53
C LYS A 223 14.32 8.42 13.77
N TRP A 224 14.27 8.33 12.44
CA TRP A 224 15.45 8.33 11.58
C TRP A 224 15.80 9.71 11.01
N ALA A 225 14.91 10.69 11.14
CA ALA A 225 15.13 12.05 10.66
C ALA A 225 16.39 12.68 11.28
N GLY A 226 16.71 12.36 12.54
CA GLY A 226 17.94 12.83 13.20
C GLY A 226 19.23 12.23 12.64
N ALA A 227 19.17 11.17 11.83
CA ALA A 227 20.33 10.59 11.15
C ALA A 227 20.62 11.27 9.80
N VAL A 228 19.74 12.15 9.32
CA VAL A 228 19.84 12.81 8.03
C VAL A 228 20.29 14.24 8.24
N HIS A 229 21.28 14.67 7.45
CA HIS A 229 21.84 16.01 7.56
C HIS A 229 21.57 16.82 6.29
N LEU A 230 21.07 18.04 6.47
CA LEU A 230 20.92 19.03 5.42
C LEU A 230 22.15 19.95 5.49
N ARG A 231 22.93 19.98 4.42
CA ARG A 231 24.14 20.80 4.33
C ARG A 231 23.97 21.91 3.30
N HIS A 232 24.57 23.06 3.55
CA HIS A 232 24.57 24.16 2.61
C HIS A 232 25.46 23.83 1.42
N GLY A 233 25.01 24.18 0.21
CA GLY A 233 25.84 24.05 -0.99
C GLY A 233 27.13 24.88 -0.92
N GLU A 234 27.14 25.93 -0.09
CA GLU A 234 28.30 26.81 0.15
C GLU A 234 29.40 26.17 1.00
N GLU A 235 29.10 25.08 1.73
CA GLU A 235 30.11 24.33 2.51
C GLU A 235 31.10 23.56 1.62
N PHE A 236 30.87 23.52 0.30
CA PHE A 236 31.64 22.73 -0.65
C PHE A 236 32.30 23.63 -1.70
N ASP A 237 33.60 23.44 -1.91
CA ASP A 237 34.38 24.18 -2.92
C ASP A 237 34.10 23.70 -4.37
N THR A 238 33.41 22.58 -4.54
CA THR A 238 33.08 21.98 -5.84
C THR A 238 31.94 22.73 -6.54
N PRO A 239 31.92 22.82 -7.88
CA PRO A 239 30.79 23.38 -8.62
C PRO A 239 29.45 22.69 -8.28
N LEU A 240 28.38 23.47 -8.18
CA LEU A 240 27.04 22.99 -7.82
C LEU A 240 26.53 21.90 -8.80
N GLU A 241 26.87 22.02 -10.08
CA GLU A 241 26.48 21.06 -11.13
C GLU A 241 27.07 19.68 -10.88
N GLU A 242 28.35 19.61 -10.49
CA GLU A 242 29.02 18.35 -10.15
C GLU A 242 28.48 17.76 -8.84
N LEU A 243 28.25 18.61 -7.82
CA LEU A 243 27.69 18.18 -6.53
C LEU A 243 26.27 17.60 -6.68
N THR A 244 25.42 18.25 -7.48
CA THR A 244 24.03 17.84 -7.69
C THR A 244 23.89 16.65 -8.65
N ALA A 245 24.90 16.39 -9.49
CA ALA A 245 24.96 15.21 -10.33
C ALA A 245 25.21 13.92 -9.54
N GLU A 246 25.95 14.00 -8.43
CA GLU A 246 26.35 12.85 -7.62
C GLU A 246 25.56 12.67 -6.32
N ARG A 247 24.78 13.67 -5.90
CA ARG A 247 24.08 13.68 -4.60
C ARG A 247 22.60 14.03 -4.72
N TYR A 248 21.88 13.72 -3.64
CA TYR A 248 20.53 14.23 -3.42
C TYR A 248 20.59 15.71 -3.06
N PHE A 249 19.77 16.53 -3.71
CA PHE A 249 19.68 17.96 -3.44
C PHE A 249 18.23 18.44 -3.42
N ILE A 250 18.04 19.56 -2.75
CA ILE A 250 16.78 20.26 -2.62
C ILE A 250 17.00 21.71 -3.02
N ASP A 251 16.15 22.19 -3.91
CA ASP A 251 16.08 23.60 -4.30
C ASP A 251 14.91 24.23 -3.53
N LEU A 252 15.23 25.04 -2.52
CA LEU A 252 14.25 25.63 -1.62
C LEU A 252 13.33 26.65 -2.30
N ASP A 253 13.68 27.15 -3.49
CA ASP A 253 12.84 28.08 -4.26
C ASP A 253 11.90 27.35 -5.23
N SER A 254 12.09 26.05 -5.41
CA SER A 254 11.26 25.22 -6.29
C SER A 254 10.01 24.71 -5.59
N ASP A 255 8.97 24.40 -6.39
CA ASP A 255 7.79 23.66 -5.92
C ASP A 255 7.96 22.16 -6.22
N ALA A 256 9.10 21.59 -5.82
CA ALA A 256 9.44 20.21 -6.14
C ALA A 256 10.00 19.47 -4.91
N PRO A 257 9.74 18.15 -4.82
CA PRO A 257 10.41 17.30 -3.84
C PRO A 257 11.92 17.21 -4.11
N PRO A 258 12.70 16.63 -3.18
CA PRO A 258 14.12 16.37 -3.36
C PRO A 258 14.42 15.58 -4.65
N ARG A 259 15.51 15.93 -5.32
CA ARG A 259 15.93 15.33 -6.60
C ARG A 259 17.31 14.69 -6.49
N HIS A 260 17.60 13.79 -7.43
CA HIS A 260 18.89 13.14 -7.57
C HIS A 260 19.39 13.26 -9.00
N GLY A 261 20.66 13.61 -9.20
CA GLY A 261 21.40 13.34 -10.43
C GLY A 261 20.85 13.97 -11.70
N VAL A 262 20.03 15.02 -11.57
CA VAL A 262 19.68 15.92 -12.67
C VAL A 262 20.46 17.19 -12.36
N ALA A 263 21.34 17.62 -13.26
CA ALA A 263 22.03 18.89 -13.14
C ALA A 263 20.99 19.95 -12.76
N ALA A 264 21.14 20.53 -11.56
CA ALA A 264 20.24 21.57 -11.13
C ALA A 264 20.20 22.63 -12.25
N ARG A 265 19.00 23.09 -12.63
CA ARG A 265 18.95 24.40 -13.30
C ARG A 265 19.69 25.38 -12.36
N PRO A 266 20.50 26.31 -12.87
CA PRO A 266 21.28 27.21 -12.02
C PRO A 266 20.33 27.99 -11.11
N GLY A 267 20.16 27.50 -9.88
CA GLY A 267 19.55 28.21 -8.77
C GLY A 267 20.66 28.80 -7.90
N GLU A 268 20.29 29.68 -6.97
CA GLU A 268 21.26 30.24 -6.03
C GLU A 268 21.85 29.12 -5.16
N ARG A 269 23.18 29.09 -5.01
CA ARG A 269 23.86 28.15 -4.10
C ARG A 269 23.31 28.26 -2.67
N ALA A 270 22.94 29.47 -2.26
CA ALA A 270 22.31 29.77 -0.98
C ALA A 270 20.94 29.08 -0.77
N ALA A 271 20.18 28.84 -1.84
CA ALA A 271 18.87 28.18 -1.80
C ALA A 271 18.96 26.65 -1.93
N THR A 272 20.14 26.12 -2.27
CA THR A 272 20.32 24.67 -2.44
C THR A 272 20.78 24.02 -1.13
N ARG A 273 20.10 22.93 -0.74
CA ARG A 273 20.52 22.06 0.37
C ARG A 273 20.90 20.69 -0.18
N LEU A 274 22.05 20.19 0.25
CA LEU A 274 22.49 18.83 -0.03
C LEU A 274 21.98 17.91 1.07
N LEU A 275 21.40 16.77 0.68
CA LEU A 275 20.85 15.81 1.62
C LEU A 275 21.82 14.65 1.80
N ASP A 276 22.37 14.52 3.01
CA ASP A 276 23.23 13.41 3.40
C ASP A 276 22.40 12.32 4.12
N ILE A 277 22.17 11.23 3.40
CA ILE A 277 21.40 10.07 3.87
C ILE A 277 22.28 8.84 4.18
N ARG A 278 23.61 8.97 4.20
CA ARG A 278 24.53 7.81 4.33
C ARG A 278 24.28 7.00 5.61
N GLU A 279 23.99 7.69 6.72
CA GLU A 279 23.70 7.03 7.98
C GLU A 279 22.35 6.29 7.95
N LEU A 280 21.35 6.86 7.28
CA LEU A 280 20.05 6.23 7.06
C LEU A 280 20.19 4.95 6.20
N GLU A 281 21.00 5.00 5.14
CA GLU A 281 21.32 3.84 4.31
C GLU A 281 22.03 2.75 5.11
N ARG A 282 22.98 3.14 5.98
CA ARG A 282 23.71 2.21 6.87
C ARG A 282 22.76 1.51 7.84
N ILE A 283 21.93 2.25 8.58
CA ILE A 283 20.94 1.70 9.52
C ILE A 283 20.02 0.69 8.83
N THR A 284 19.56 1.04 7.63
CA THR A 284 18.64 0.19 6.86
C THR A 284 19.35 -1.05 6.32
N ALA A 285 20.58 -0.91 5.81
CA ALA A 285 21.39 -2.02 5.34
C ALA A 285 21.72 -3.02 6.45
N ASP A 286 22.10 -2.53 7.64
CA ASP A 286 22.40 -3.36 8.81
C ASP A 286 21.17 -4.15 9.26
N LYS A 287 19.98 -3.52 9.28
CA LYS A 287 18.73 -4.20 9.62
C LYS A 287 18.35 -5.25 8.58
N VAL A 288 18.48 -4.96 7.29
CA VAL A 288 18.24 -5.92 6.20
C VAL A 288 19.21 -7.10 6.29
N ARG A 289 20.49 -6.86 6.59
CA ARG A 289 21.50 -7.91 6.77
C ARG A 289 21.13 -8.82 7.95
N THR A 290 20.79 -8.23 9.09
CA THR A 290 20.37 -8.94 10.31
C THR A 290 19.16 -9.84 10.04
N LEU A 291 18.14 -9.31 9.35
CA LEU A 291 16.96 -10.09 8.99
C LEU A 291 17.29 -11.18 7.96
N THR A 292 18.21 -10.92 7.01
CA THR A 292 18.56 -11.91 5.98
C THR A 292 19.39 -13.08 6.52
N GLN A 293 20.17 -12.87 7.59
CA GLN A 293 21.00 -13.91 8.21
C GLN A 293 20.22 -14.89 9.10
N ARG A 294 19.01 -14.52 9.55
CA ARG A 294 18.16 -15.40 10.34
C ARG A 294 17.53 -16.46 9.46
N LYS A 295 17.63 -17.73 9.88
CA LYS A 295 17.06 -18.89 9.17
C LYS A 295 15.53 -18.84 9.15
N ASP A 296 14.94 -18.54 10.31
CA ASP A 296 13.48 -18.49 10.48
C ASP A 296 13.02 -17.06 10.76
N LEU A 297 12.27 -16.52 9.79
CA LEU A 297 11.61 -15.23 9.88
C LEU A 297 10.11 -15.46 9.94
N SER A 298 9.44 -14.74 10.84
CA SER A 298 7.99 -14.63 10.81
C SER A 298 7.52 -13.87 9.56
N TYR A 299 6.24 -14.02 9.22
CA TYR A 299 5.62 -13.31 8.10
C TYR A 299 5.81 -11.78 8.18
N ARG A 300 5.65 -11.19 9.38
CA ARG A 300 5.86 -9.75 9.62
C ARG A 300 7.31 -9.33 9.41
N GLU A 301 8.25 -10.16 9.83
CA GLU A 301 9.69 -9.88 9.62
C GLU A 301 10.07 -9.99 8.14
N HIS A 302 9.43 -10.87 7.37
CA HIS A 302 9.56 -10.90 5.91
C HIS A 302 9.04 -9.61 5.25
N GLN A 303 7.84 -9.15 5.65
CA GLN A 303 7.28 -7.88 5.18
C GLN A 303 8.20 -6.71 5.49
N GLU A 304 8.70 -6.61 6.73
CA GLU A 304 9.62 -5.56 7.14
C GLU A 304 10.91 -5.61 6.32
N ARG A 305 11.54 -6.78 6.18
CA ARG A 305 12.76 -6.94 5.40
C ARG A 305 12.57 -6.49 3.96
N ASP A 306 11.46 -6.87 3.34
CA ASP A 306 11.19 -6.57 1.93
C ASP A 306 10.83 -5.09 1.73
N LEU A 307 10.13 -4.46 2.67
CA LEU A 307 9.94 -3.00 2.71
C LEU A 307 11.30 -2.28 2.81
N LEU A 308 12.15 -2.65 3.76
CA LEU A 308 13.47 -2.02 3.93
C LEU A 308 14.36 -2.20 2.69
N ARG A 309 14.26 -3.34 1.99
CA ARG A 309 14.93 -3.55 0.71
C ARG A 309 14.41 -2.59 -0.37
N ARG A 310 13.09 -2.38 -0.46
CA ARG A 310 12.50 -1.39 -1.39
C ARG A 310 12.98 0.03 -1.07
N LEU A 311 12.97 0.43 0.20
CA LEU A 311 13.44 1.75 0.64
C LEU A 311 14.92 1.96 0.31
N ARG A 312 15.77 1.00 0.65
CA ARG A 312 17.21 1.03 0.32
C ARG A 312 17.42 1.16 -1.19
N ASN A 313 16.69 0.38 -1.99
CA ASN A 313 16.80 0.45 -3.45
C ASN A 313 16.28 1.79 -4.02
N ALA A 314 15.34 2.46 -3.35
CA ALA A 314 14.86 3.78 -3.73
C ALA A 314 15.89 4.89 -3.44
N TRP A 315 16.64 4.74 -2.34
CA TRP A 315 17.72 5.66 -1.94
C TRP A 315 19.06 5.38 -2.63
N SER A 316 19.24 4.18 -3.18
CA SER A 316 20.40 3.87 -3.99
C SER A 316 20.32 4.52 -5.37
N ARG A 317 21.48 4.85 -5.95
CA ARG A 317 21.61 5.44 -7.29
C ARG A 317 20.76 4.65 -8.30
N ARG A 318 19.74 5.32 -8.88
CA ARG A 318 18.89 4.70 -9.90
C ARG A 318 19.77 4.27 -11.08
N PRO A 319 19.79 2.99 -11.47
CA PRO A 319 20.45 2.60 -12.70
C PRO A 319 19.75 3.32 -13.87
N THR A 320 20.54 3.94 -14.75
CA THR A 320 20.05 4.44 -16.03
C THR A 320 19.43 3.28 -16.80
N ARG A 321 18.16 3.44 -17.19
CA ARG A 321 17.37 2.39 -17.83
C ARG A 321 17.86 2.22 -19.28
N ASN A 322 18.44 1.06 -19.60
CA ASN A 322 19.10 0.78 -20.89
C ASN A 322 18.20 0.07 -21.93
N GLU A 323 16.97 -0.30 -21.58
CA GLU A 323 16.07 -1.02 -22.50
C GLU A 323 15.30 -0.05 -23.40
N ALA A 324 15.31 -0.31 -24.71
CA ALA A 324 14.52 0.42 -25.69
C ALA A 324 13.03 0.06 -25.55
N ARG A 325 12.16 1.08 -25.47
CA ARG A 325 10.71 0.90 -25.43
C ARG A 325 10.16 0.91 -26.85
N ALA A 326 9.29 -0.03 -27.17
CA ALA A 326 8.55 -0.02 -28.41
C ALA A 326 7.08 0.30 -28.15
N GLU A 327 6.49 1.15 -28.99
CA GLU A 327 5.03 1.30 -29.09
C GLU A 327 4.49 0.05 -29.79
N ARG A 328 4.26 -1.01 -29.01
CA ARG A 328 3.72 -2.28 -29.50
C ARG A 328 2.47 -2.58 -28.67
N CYS A 329 1.37 -2.85 -29.38
CA CYS A 329 -0.01 -2.92 -28.87
C CYS A 329 -0.65 -1.58 -28.49
N SER A 330 -1.86 -1.34 -29.01
CA SER A 330 -2.70 -0.22 -28.57
C SER A 330 -3.47 -0.57 -27.29
N GLN A 331 -3.85 -1.84 -27.13
CA GLN A 331 -4.68 -2.32 -26.02
C GLN A 331 -4.30 -3.75 -25.60
N ALA A 332 -4.59 -4.11 -24.36
CA ALA A 332 -4.41 -5.47 -23.83
C ALA A 332 -5.58 -5.86 -22.92
N LEU A 333 -5.93 -7.15 -22.91
CA LEU A 333 -6.87 -7.70 -21.94
C LEU A 333 -6.13 -8.03 -20.65
N VAL A 334 -6.63 -7.51 -19.54
CA VAL A 334 -5.99 -7.60 -18.23
C VAL A 334 -6.98 -8.12 -17.21
N VAL A 335 -6.52 -9.09 -16.44
CA VAL A 335 -7.25 -9.73 -15.35
C VAL A 335 -6.43 -9.54 -14.08
N ALA A 336 -7.03 -9.00 -13.02
CA ALA A 336 -6.33 -8.70 -11.78
C ALA A 336 -6.67 -9.67 -10.64
N GLY A 337 -5.63 -10.13 -9.95
CA GLY A 337 -5.74 -11.02 -8.80
C GLY A 337 -5.59 -12.51 -9.16
N LEU A 338 -5.26 -13.32 -8.14
CA LEU A 338 -4.97 -14.74 -8.30
C LEU A 338 -6.19 -15.56 -8.76
N THR A 339 -7.37 -15.30 -8.18
CA THR A 339 -8.59 -16.05 -8.50
C THR A 339 -9.03 -15.87 -9.95
N PRO A 340 -9.16 -14.63 -10.47
CA PRO A 340 -9.53 -14.42 -11.86
C PRO A 340 -8.41 -14.91 -12.80
N ALA A 341 -7.13 -14.62 -12.51
CA ALA A 341 -6.01 -15.10 -13.31
C ALA A 341 -6.02 -16.62 -13.46
N HIS A 342 -6.23 -17.36 -12.35
CA HIS A 342 -6.35 -18.81 -12.37
C HIS A 342 -7.52 -19.30 -13.24
N HIS A 343 -8.69 -18.64 -13.14
CA HIS A 343 -9.87 -19.00 -13.94
C HIS A 343 -9.63 -18.84 -15.45
N TYR A 344 -8.99 -17.75 -15.89
CA TYR A 344 -8.67 -17.58 -17.32
C TYR A 344 -7.58 -18.53 -17.78
N LEU A 345 -6.55 -18.77 -16.95
CA LEU A 345 -5.48 -19.73 -17.21
C LEU A 345 -5.94 -21.20 -17.25
N SER A 346 -7.02 -21.54 -16.54
CA SER A 346 -7.61 -22.89 -16.56
C SER A 346 -8.58 -23.11 -17.71
N GLY A 347 -8.72 -22.17 -18.64
CA GLY A 347 -9.73 -22.26 -19.70
C GLY A 347 -11.15 -22.08 -19.20
N ARG A 348 -11.33 -21.32 -18.10
CA ARG A 348 -12.61 -20.99 -17.45
C ARG A 348 -13.32 -22.18 -16.80
N VAL A 349 -12.59 -23.23 -16.48
CA VAL A 349 -13.11 -24.38 -15.73
C VAL A 349 -13.41 -23.98 -14.27
N GLU A 350 -14.47 -24.54 -13.70
CA GLU A 350 -14.79 -24.36 -12.29
C GLU A 350 -13.73 -25.04 -11.40
N PHE A 351 -13.31 -24.36 -10.34
CA PHE A 351 -12.31 -24.87 -9.41
C PHE A 351 -12.93 -25.88 -8.42
N ASP A 352 -12.98 -27.14 -8.81
CA ASP A 352 -13.47 -28.26 -7.98
C ASP A 352 -12.42 -29.39 -7.87
N PRO A 353 -11.26 -29.13 -7.25
CA PRO A 353 -10.16 -30.09 -7.16
C PRO A 353 -10.48 -31.32 -6.28
N GLU A 354 -11.42 -31.20 -5.34
CA GLU A 354 -11.84 -32.31 -4.48
C GLU A 354 -12.47 -33.44 -5.30
N SER A 355 -13.33 -33.12 -6.26
CA SER A 355 -13.94 -34.12 -7.15
C SER A 355 -12.89 -34.90 -7.95
N PHE A 356 -11.84 -34.23 -8.43
CA PHE A 356 -10.73 -34.89 -9.12
C PHE A 356 -9.92 -35.81 -8.19
N GLU A 357 -9.64 -35.37 -6.96
CA GLU A 357 -8.92 -36.19 -5.97
C GLU A 357 -9.73 -37.43 -5.56
N ILE A 358 -11.05 -37.28 -5.34
CA ILE A 358 -11.96 -38.39 -5.02
C ILE A 358 -11.93 -39.43 -6.15
N HIS A 359 -12.02 -38.98 -7.40
CA HIS A 359 -11.97 -39.88 -8.56
C HIS A 359 -10.63 -40.62 -8.67
N MET A 360 -9.51 -39.97 -8.33
CA MET A 360 -8.18 -40.60 -8.36
C MET A 360 -7.95 -41.64 -7.25
N HIS A 361 -8.49 -41.43 -6.05
CA HIS A 361 -8.32 -42.39 -4.96
C HIS A 361 -9.21 -43.64 -5.09
N GLY A 362 -10.29 -43.58 -5.89
CA GLY A 362 -11.15 -44.72 -6.20
C GLY A 362 -11.59 -45.51 -4.95
N ASP A 363 -11.33 -46.82 -4.93
CA ASP A 363 -11.70 -47.74 -3.84
C ASP A 363 -11.02 -47.45 -2.50
N ARG A 364 -9.90 -46.72 -2.47
CA ARG A 364 -9.23 -46.36 -1.19
C ARG A 364 -10.01 -45.32 -0.38
N MET A 365 -10.91 -44.55 -1.00
CA MET A 365 -11.89 -43.70 -0.31
C MET A 365 -13.13 -44.48 0.17
N GLN A 366 -13.24 -45.78 -0.12
CA GLN A 366 -14.29 -46.65 0.45
C GLN A 366 -13.81 -47.31 1.76
N GLY A 367 -12.50 -47.32 2.00
CA GLY A 367 -11.84 -48.16 3.00
C GLY A 367 -11.54 -47.52 4.35
N THR A 368 -12.43 -46.74 4.96
CA THR A 368 -12.36 -46.48 6.43
C THR A 368 -13.74 -46.16 7.00
N SER A 369 -14.56 -47.19 7.18
CA SER A 369 -15.63 -47.16 8.19
C SER A 369 -15.55 -48.44 8.99
N GLY A 370 -14.88 -48.39 10.14
CA GLY A 370 -14.77 -49.53 11.08
C GLY A 370 -16.10 -49.97 11.71
N LEU A 371 -17.25 -49.51 11.20
CA LEU A 371 -18.59 -49.79 11.71
C LEU A 371 -19.64 -50.07 10.61
N SER A 372 -19.24 -50.24 9.33
CA SER A 372 -20.18 -50.61 8.26
C SER A 372 -20.27 -52.14 8.11
N LEU A 373 -21.45 -52.71 8.34
CA LEU A 373 -21.74 -54.15 8.17
C LEU A 373 -22.16 -54.52 6.73
N VAL A 374 -22.03 -53.60 5.77
CA VAL A 374 -22.41 -53.83 4.37
C VAL A 374 -21.18 -54.26 3.56
N PRO A 375 -21.26 -55.33 2.75
CA PRO A 375 -20.16 -55.77 1.89
C PRO A 375 -19.68 -54.65 0.94
N MET A 376 -18.37 -54.47 0.86
CA MET A 376 -17.69 -53.38 0.13
C MET A 376 -18.03 -53.31 -1.37
N GLU A 377 -18.46 -54.42 -1.99
CA GLU A 377 -18.80 -54.50 -3.41
C GLU A 377 -20.11 -53.76 -3.78
N GLN A 378 -20.86 -53.24 -2.79
CA GLN A 378 -22.13 -52.51 -2.99
C GLN A 378 -22.07 -51.01 -2.62
N GLU A 379 -20.88 -50.42 -2.40
CA GLU A 379 -20.75 -49.01 -1.99
C GLU A 379 -20.72 -47.98 -3.15
N SER A 380 -21.27 -48.32 -4.33
CA SER A 380 -21.48 -47.35 -5.42
C SER A 380 -22.36 -46.16 -4.99
N TRP A 381 -23.18 -46.35 -3.95
CA TRP A 381 -24.01 -45.29 -3.39
C TRP A 381 -23.19 -44.18 -2.72
N ARG A 382 -22.00 -44.43 -2.16
CA ARG A 382 -21.17 -43.42 -1.46
C ARG A 382 -20.51 -42.43 -2.41
N GLU A 383 -20.05 -42.90 -3.56
CA GLU A 383 -19.53 -42.01 -4.61
C GLU A 383 -20.67 -41.16 -5.17
N SER A 384 -21.85 -41.76 -5.39
CA SER A 384 -23.04 -40.98 -5.70
C SER A 384 -23.52 -40.11 -4.53
N ASP A 385 -23.23 -40.44 -3.27
CA ASP A 385 -23.63 -39.66 -2.09
C ASP A 385 -22.73 -38.44 -1.90
N VAL A 386 -21.42 -38.58 -2.16
CA VAL A 386 -20.47 -37.47 -2.18
C VAL A 386 -20.70 -36.61 -3.42
N ARG A 387 -20.92 -37.19 -4.61
CA ARG A 387 -21.33 -36.44 -5.82
C ARG A 387 -22.69 -35.76 -5.63
N ARG A 388 -23.65 -36.41 -4.98
CA ARG A 388 -24.94 -35.84 -4.61
C ARG A 388 -24.76 -34.72 -3.59
N LYS A 389 -23.91 -34.88 -2.57
CA LYS A 389 -23.59 -33.82 -1.60
C LYS A 389 -22.82 -32.65 -2.23
N LEU A 390 -22.00 -32.87 -3.26
CA LEU A 390 -21.38 -31.82 -4.08
C LEU A 390 -22.40 -31.12 -5.00
N ALA A 391 -23.26 -31.89 -5.68
CA ALA A 391 -24.29 -31.39 -6.60
C ALA A 391 -25.47 -30.69 -5.90
N GLU A 392 -25.86 -31.17 -4.72
CA GLU A 392 -26.88 -30.58 -3.83
C GLU A 392 -26.28 -29.47 -2.94
N GLY A 393 -24.95 -29.29 -2.97
CA GLY A 393 -24.26 -28.24 -2.23
C GLY A 393 -24.26 -28.41 -0.71
N VAL A 394 -24.27 -29.64 -0.21
CA VAL A 394 -24.00 -29.99 1.20
C VAL A 394 -22.50 -29.91 1.51
N ILE A 395 -21.66 -30.21 0.51
CA ILE A 395 -20.21 -29.93 0.48
C ILE A 395 -20.00 -28.87 -0.60
N LYS A 396 -19.93 -27.58 -0.22
CA LYS A 396 -19.75 -26.48 -1.18
C LYS A 396 -18.27 -26.12 -1.31
N PRO A 397 -17.68 -26.12 -2.52
CA PRO A 397 -16.46 -25.37 -2.74
C PRO A 397 -16.74 -23.86 -2.59
N ARG A 398 -16.04 -23.28 -1.61
CA ARG A 398 -15.64 -21.88 -1.44
C ARG A 398 -16.58 -20.94 -0.68
N SER A 399 -15.96 -20.13 0.17
CA SER A 399 -15.99 -18.67 0.11
C SER A 399 -14.56 -18.14 0.21
N TYR A 400 -14.11 -17.35 -0.77
CA TYR A 400 -12.90 -16.55 -0.61
C TYR A 400 -13.20 -15.11 -1.02
N GLY A 401 -13.63 -14.32 -0.05
CA GLY A 401 -13.33 -12.91 -0.03
C GLY A 401 -11.91 -12.74 0.52
N PHE A 402 -10.89 -12.90 -0.32
CA PHE A 402 -9.57 -12.36 0.00
C PHE A 402 -9.68 -10.83 -0.11
N ASP A 403 -10.27 -10.22 0.90
CA ASP A 403 -10.17 -8.78 1.08
C ASP A 403 -8.78 -8.50 1.62
N TYR A 404 -7.83 -8.28 0.70
CA TYR A 404 -6.46 -7.88 0.99
C TYR A 404 -6.37 -6.51 1.70
N THR A 405 -7.51 -5.82 1.90
CA THR A 405 -7.60 -4.58 2.68
C THR A 405 -8.00 -4.82 4.15
N ALA A 406 -8.44 -6.05 4.50
CA ALA A 406 -8.70 -6.40 5.90
C ALA A 406 -7.38 -6.53 6.68
N ARG A 407 -7.38 -6.07 7.94
CA ARG A 407 -6.19 -6.07 8.83
C ARG A 407 -5.47 -7.42 8.80
N ASP A 408 -4.13 -7.37 8.69
CA ASP A 408 -3.23 -8.53 8.56
C ASP A 408 -3.45 -9.62 9.63
N ASP A 409 -3.98 -9.27 10.81
CA ASP A 409 -4.26 -10.21 11.91
C ASP A 409 -5.56 -11.03 11.75
N ASP A 410 -6.44 -10.64 10.81
CA ASP A 410 -7.72 -11.31 10.55
C ASP A 410 -7.66 -12.31 9.39
N VAL A 411 -6.59 -12.31 8.58
CA VAL A 411 -6.48 -13.20 7.40
C VAL A 411 -6.45 -14.68 7.82
N TRP A 412 -5.68 -15.01 8.86
CA TRP A 412 -5.58 -16.39 9.37
C TRP A 412 -6.86 -16.82 10.11
N LYS A 413 -7.49 -15.89 10.84
CA LYS A 413 -8.80 -16.14 11.46
C LYS A 413 -9.89 -16.37 10.42
N ARG A 414 -9.94 -15.60 9.33
CA ARG A 414 -10.95 -15.76 8.26
C ARG A 414 -10.70 -16.98 7.39
N ALA A 415 -9.46 -17.32 7.05
CA ALA A 415 -9.14 -18.54 6.30
C ALA A 415 -9.61 -19.81 7.04
N ASN A 416 -9.58 -19.79 8.39
CA ASN A 416 -10.11 -20.87 9.22
C ASN A 416 -11.62 -20.74 9.53
N VAL A 417 -12.18 -19.53 9.59
CA VAL A 417 -13.60 -19.25 9.91
C VAL A 417 -14.54 -19.31 8.70
N ALA A 418 -14.02 -19.24 7.46
CA ALA A 418 -14.82 -19.42 6.23
C ALA A 418 -15.35 -20.85 6.02
N SER A 419 -15.18 -21.74 7.00
CA SER A 419 -15.41 -23.18 6.91
C SER A 419 -16.84 -23.65 7.23
N SER A 420 -17.85 -22.80 7.48
CA SER A 420 -19.17 -23.36 7.85
C SER A 420 -20.45 -22.57 7.54
N ARG A 421 -20.40 -21.43 6.83
CA ARG A 421 -21.63 -20.71 6.45
C ARG A 421 -21.96 -20.90 4.98
N ALA A 422 -23.21 -21.30 4.71
CA ALA A 422 -23.77 -21.28 3.37
C ALA A 422 -23.71 -19.86 2.83
N LYS A 423 -23.05 -19.69 1.67
CA LYS A 423 -23.04 -18.41 0.96
C LYS A 423 -24.47 -17.96 0.67
N THR A 424 -24.70 -16.68 0.90
CA THR A 424 -25.88 -16.01 0.35
C THR A 424 -25.80 -15.98 -1.18
N GLU A 425 -26.95 -15.83 -1.85
CA GLU A 425 -27.01 -15.64 -3.30
C GLU A 425 -26.17 -14.44 -3.74
N ILE A 426 -26.13 -13.39 -2.91
CA ILE A 426 -25.34 -12.17 -3.11
C ILE A 426 -23.84 -12.49 -3.13
N GLU A 427 -23.34 -13.29 -2.20
CA GLU A 427 -21.92 -13.68 -2.14
C GLU A 427 -21.51 -14.54 -3.33
N THR A 428 -22.40 -15.42 -3.81
CA THR A 428 -22.17 -16.26 -4.98
C THR A 428 -22.10 -15.42 -6.26
N ALA A 429 -23.06 -14.51 -6.45
CA ALA A 429 -23.07 -13.60 -7.59
C ALA A 429 -21.85 -12.66 -7.61
N LEU A 430 -21.42 -12.17 -6.43
CA LEU A 430 -20.22 -11.35 -6.31
C LEU A 430 -18.95 -12.12 -6.68
N GLU A 431 -18.81 -13.36 -6.22
CA GLU A 431 -17.65 -14.20 -6.55
C GLU A 431 -17.58 -14.54 -8.04
N GLN A 432 -18.72 -14.86 -8.67
CA GLN A 432 -18.78 -15.06 -10.11
C GLN A 432 -18.35 -13.79 -10.85
N ARG A 433 -18.86 -12.62 -10.45
CA ARG A 433 -18.47 -11.33 -11.03
C ARG A 433 -16.98 -11.03 -10.88
N ILE A 434 -16.38 -11.34 -9.73
CA ILE A 434 -14.93 -11.16 -9.51
C ILE A 434 -14.15 -12.14 -10.39
N THR A 435 -14.54 -13.41 -10.40
CA THR A 435 -13.84 -14.48 -11.13
C THR A 435 -13.86 -14.24 -12.64
N GLN A 436 -14.94 -13.68 -13.17
CA GLN A 436 -15.13 -13.34 -14.57
C GLN A 436 -14.73 -11.89 -14.90
N SER A 437 -14.07 -11.19 -13.98
CA SER A 437 -13.63 -9.81 -14.23
C SER A 437 -12.46 -9.78 -15.21
N VAL A 438 -12.67 -9.10 -16.33
CA VAL A 438 -11.65 -8.78 -17.32
C VAL A 438 -11.82 -7.32 -17.71
N ALA A 439 -10.70 -6.62 -17.84
CA ALA A 439 -10.66 -5.23 -18.27
C ALA A 439 -9.82 -5.10 -19.53
N GLN A 440 -10.16 -4.13 -20.36
CA GLN A 440 -9.34 -3.71 -21.49
C GLN A 440 -8.59 -2.45 -21.08
N LEU A 441 -7.26 -2.51 -21.11
CA LEU A 441 -6.39 -1.38 -20.75
C LEU A 441 -5.62 -0.91 -21.99
N ASP A 442 -5.33 0.38 -22.03
CA ASP A 442 -4.49 0.94 -23.10
C ASP A 442 -3.01 0.72 -22.76
N THR A 443 -2.24 0.18 -23.71
CA THR A 443 -0.81 -0.06 -23.52
C THR A 443 -0.04 1.24 -23.77
N LEU A 444 0.80 1.63 -22.81
CA LEU A 444 1.62 2.84 -22.87
C LEU A 444 3.01 2.54 -23.43
N ASP A 445 3.66 1.49 -22.92
CA ASP A 445 4.93 0.99 -23.43
C ASP A 445 5.08 -0.51 -23.17
N GLU A 446 5.93 -1.16 -23.96
CA GLU A 446 6.30 -2.57 -23.80
C GLU A 446 7.82 -2.74 -23.88
N SER A 447 8.33 -3.67 -23.08
CA SER A 447 9.72 -4.11 -23.05
C SER A 447 9.78 -5.61 -22.74
N ASP A 448 10.91 -6.25 -23.01
CA ASP A 448 11.12 -7.67 -22.68
C ASP A 448 10.93 -7.97 -21.17
N SER A 449 11.05 -6.95 -20.32
CA SER A 449 10.94 -7.06 -18.87
C SER A 449 9.54 -6.72 -18.31
N GLY A 450 8.61 -6.21 -19.13
CA GLY A 450 7.25 -5.89 -18.69
C GLY A 450 6.53 -4.82 -19.51
N PHE A 451 5.41 -4.35 -18.95
CA PHE A 451 4.38 -3.54 -19.59
C PHE A 451 4.09 -2.25 -18.84
N GLY A 452 3.83 -1.17 -19.56
CA GLY A 452 3.18 0.04 -19.08
C GLY A 452 1.73 0.09 -19.54
N PHE A 453 0.80 0.38 -18.63
CA PHE A 453 -0.62 0.49 -18.94
C PHE A 453 -1.20 1.82 -18.45
N THR A 454 -2.24 2.28 -19.16
CA THR A 454 -3.17 3.30 -18.70
C THR A 454 -4.53 2.65 -18.47
N CYS A 455 -5.04 2.79 -17.26
CA CYS A 455 -6.35 2.32 -16.84
C CYS A 455 -7.30 3.52 -16.68
N PRO A 456 -8.33 3.64 -17.54
CA PRO A 456 -9.36 4.67 -17.40
C PRO A 456 -10.11 4.57 -16.06
N ALA A 457 -10.70 5.69 -15.62
CA ALA A 457 -11.34 5.79 -14.30
C ALA A 457 -12.66 5.00 -14.17
N ASP A 458 -13.32 4.70 -15.30
CA ASP A 458 -14.61 4.00 -15.40
C ASP A 458 -14.47 2.46 -15.52
N VAL A 459 -13.25 1.97 -15.69
CA VAL A 459 -12.97 0.54 -15.80
C VAL A 459 -13.17 -0.15 -14.45
N HIS A 460 -13.93 -1.24 -14.48
CA HIS A 460 -14.24 -2.04 -13.29
C HIS A 460 -13.18 -3.12 -13.07
N ILE A 461 -12.04 -2.71 -12.51
CA ILE A 461 -10.97 -3.61 -12.08
C ILE A 461 -10.50 -3.19 -10.69
N ASN A 462 -9.95 -4.13 -9.91
CA ASN A 462 -9.32 -3.81 -8.63
C ASN A 462 -7.82 -4.09 -8.71
N ILE A 463 -7.01 -3.04 -8.72
CA ILE A 463 -5.55 -3.10 -8.87
C ILE A 463 -4.85 -2.30 -7.78
N ASN A 464 -3.69 -2.79 -7.34
CA ASN A 464 -2.83 -2.18 -6.34
C ASN A 464 -1.36 -2.54 -6.65
N VAL A 465 -0.40 -1.75 -6.16
CA VAL A 465 1.02 -2.11 -6.26
C VAL A 465 1.23 -3.46 -5.55
N GLY A 466 1.88 -4.40 -6.22
CA GLY A 466 2.03 -5.77 -5.77
C GLY A 466 0.89 -6.72 -6.16
N SER A 467 -0.16 -6.25 -6.86
CA SER A 467 -1.18 -7.13 -7.43
C SER A 467 -0.63 -7.98 -8.57
N LEU A 468 -1.03 -9.25 -8.61
CA LEU A 468 -0.84 -10.13 -9.76
C LEU A 468 -1.79 -9.72 -10.90
N LEU A 469 -1.27 -9.68 -12.12
CA LEU A 469 -2.02 -9.50 -13.35
C LEU A 469 -1.81 -10.73 -14.25
N ALA A 470 -2.88 -11.19 -14.88
CA ALA A 470 -2.78 -11.97 -16.11
C ALA A 470 -3.06 -11.03 -17.28
N VAL A 471 -2.17 -11.04 -18.26
CA VAL A 471 -2.22 -10.16 -19.43
C VAL A 471 -2.31 -11.04 -20.67
N GLN A 472 -3.24 -10.69 -21.55
CA GLN A 472 -3.37 -11.27 -22.88
C GLN A 472 -3.17 -10.15 -23.90
N GLU A 473 -2.12 -10.29 -24.70
CA GLU A 473 -1.79 -9.34 -25.76
C GLU A 473 -2.71 -9.53 -26.97
N CYS A 474 -3.01 -8.45 -27.71
CA CYS A 474 -3.86 -8.53 -28.89
C CYS A 474 -3.29 -9.40 -30.03
N LYS A 475 -2.00 -9.76 -30.02
CA LYS A 475 -1.36 -10.54 -31.08
C LYS A 475 -1.43 -12.05 -30.88
N ASP A 476 -1.57 -12.51 -29.64
CA ASP A 476 -1.66 -13.93 -29.28
C ASP A 476 -2.91 -14.13 -28.43
N THR A 477 -4.03 -14.40 -29.11
CA THR A 477 -5.37 -14.48 -28.49
C THR A 477 -5.55 -15.70 -27.60
N ASP A 478 -4.58 -16.62 -27.53
CA ASP A 478 -4.72 -17.88 -26.79
C ASP A 478 -3.78 -17.98 -25.60
N ARG A 479 -2.83 -17.05 -25.43
CA ARG A 479 -1.84 -17.11 -24.34
C ARG A 479 -1.96 -15.95 -23.37
N TRP A 480 -2.03 -16.31 -22.08
CA TRP A 480 -1.95 -15.37 -20.97
C TRP A 480 -0.54 -15.42 -20.38
N CYS A 481 0.06 -14.26 -20.16
CA CYS A 481 1.28 -14.13 -19.38
C CYS A 481 0.97 -13.54 -17.99
N LEU A 482 1.86 -13.76 -17.02
CA LEU A 482 1.71 -13.20 -15.68
C LEU A 482 2.63 -12.02 -15.47
N ALA A 483 2.12 -10.98 -14.83
CA ALA A 483 2.88 -9.79 -14.44
C ALA A 483 2.52 -9.36 -13.02
N VAL A 484 3.38 -8.55 -12.41
CA VAL A 484 3.13 -7.93 -11.09
C VAL A 484 3.27 -6.43 -11.17
N ILE A 485 2.29 -5.70 -10.63
CA ILE A 485 2.32 -4.23 -10.62
C ILE A 485 3.46 -3.76 -9.70
N ARG A 486 4.38 -2.96 -10.25
CA ARG A 486 5.56 -2.43 -9.54
C ARG A 486 5.48 -0.96 -9.20
N TRP A 487 4.66 -0.21 -9.92
CA TRP A 487 4.33 1.17 -9.56
C TRP A 487 2.99 1.58 -10.14
N MET A 488 2.39 2.59 -9.52
CA MET A 488 1.12 3.19 -9.92
C MET A 488 1.20 4.70 -9.76
N ARG A 489 0.51 5.45 -10.63
CA ARG A 489 0.38 6.90 -10.56
C ARG A 489 -1.00 7.34 -11.05
N THR A 490 -1.76 7.97 -10.17
CA THR A 490 -3.08 8.54 -10.47
C THR A 490 -2.91 9.91 -11.12
N ARG A 491 -3.43 10.07 -12.34
CA ARG A 491 -3.41 11.33 -13.08
C ARG A 491 -4.50 12.29 -12.59
N PRO A 492 -4.42 13.60 -12.93
CA PRO A 492 -5.46 14.56 -12.55
C PRO A 492 -6.86 14.25 -13.10
N ASP A 493 -6.95 13.56 -14.24
CA ASP A 493 -8.19 13.05 -14.84
C ASP A 493 -8.72 11.77 -14.18
N LEU A 494 -8.13 11.36 -13.04
CA LEU A 494 -8.45 10.16 -12.27
C LEU A 494 -8.13 8.83 -12.95
N SER A 495 -7.61 8.86 -14.18
CA SER A 495 -7.06 7.67 -14.81
C SER A 495 -5.74 7.28 -14.13
N LEU A 496 -5.40 6.01 -14.25
CA LEU A 496 -4.31 5.41 -13.54
C LEU A 496 -3.25 4.92 -14.52
N GLN A 497 -2.03 5.42 -14.39
CA GLN A 497 -0.86 4.85 -15.05
C GLN A 497 -0.21 3.83 -14.14
N LEU A 498 0.24 2.71 -14.70
CA LEU A 498 0.91 1.68 -13.94
C LEU A 498 1.97 0.98 -14.78
N GLY A 499 3.00 0.49 -14.10
CA GLY A 499 3.99 -0.40 -14.70
C GLY A 499 3.95 -1.76 -14.06
N ALA A 500 3.80 -2.80 -14.87
CA ALA A 500 3.79 -4.19 -14.47
C ALA A 500 5.06 -4.89 -14.97
N ARG A 501 5.73 -5.62 -14.08
CA ARG A 501 6.90 -6.43 -14.43
C ARG A 501 6.45 -7.83 -14.81
N LEU A 502 6.89 -8.34 -15.95
CA LEU A 502 6.61 -9.71 -16.39
C LEU A 502 7.22 -10.72 -15.40
N ILE A 503 6.49 -11.80 -15.13
CA ILE A 503 6.99 -12.96 -14.42
C ILE A 503 7.25 -14.04 -15.48
N PRO A 504 8.51 -14.30 -15.84
CA PRO A 504 8.84 -15.21 -16.93
C PRO A 504 8.47 -16.66 -16.58
N GLY A 505 8.12 -17.41 -17.62
CA GLY A 505 7.83 -18.83 -17.55
C GLY A 505 6.46 -19.20 -18.13
N THR A 506 6.31 -20.47 -18.48
CA THR A 506 5.03 -21.03 -18.91
C THR A 506 4.12 -21.24 -17.70
N THR A 507 2.87 -20.80 -17.83
CA THR A 507 1.90 -20.77 -16.73
C THR A 507 0.93 -21.94 -16.81
N ARG A 508 0.68 -22.59 -15.68
CA ARG A 508 -0.36 -23.62 -15.57
C ARG A 508 -1.17 -23.46 -14.30
N ALA A 509 -2.50 -23.42 -14.45
CA ALA A 509 -3.43 -23.38 -13.34
C ALA A 509 -3.53 -24.77 -12.67
N VAL A 510 -3.34 -24.83 -11.36
CA VAL A 510 -3.42 -26.05 -10.55
C VAL A 510 -4.09 -25.77 -9.21
N ALA A 511 -4.35 -26.79 -8.41
CA ALA A 511 -4.79 -26.67 -7.04
C ALA A 511 -3.72 -27.18 -6.07
N VAL A 512 -3.64 -26.56 -4.89
CA VAL A 512 -2.73 -27.00 -3.82
C VAL A 512 -3.43 -27.08 -2.48
N ARG A 513 -3.10 -28.09 -1.67
CA ARG A 513 -3.60 -28.28 -0.30
C ARG A 513 -2.42 -28.46 0.66
N GLY A 514 -2.47 -27.83 1.83
CA GLY A 514 -1.45 -28.07 2.86
C GLY A 514 -1.68 -29.39 3.59
N ILE A 515 -0.64 -30.22 3.67
CA ILE A 515 -0.64 -31.52 4.36
C ILE A 515 0.08 -31.42 5.72
N GLU A 516 1.21 -30.70 5.76
CA GLU A 516 2.00 -30.47 6.97
C GLU A 516 2.50 -29.03 7.05
N GLY A 517 2.75 -28.57 8.27
CA GLY A 517 3.27 -27.24 8.54
C GLY A 517 2.17 -26.18 8.55
N HIS A 518 2.56 -24.93 8.30
CA HIS A 518 1.61 -23.83 8.33
C HIS A 518 0.69 -23.85 7.10
N GLY A 519 -0.61 -23.69 7.35
CA GLY A 519 -1.63 -23.92 6.34
C GLY A 519 -1.94 -25.40 6.11
N ALA A 520 -1.50 -26.31 6.99
CA ALA A 520 -1.95 -27.70 6.96
C ALA A 520 -3.46 -27.80 7.20
N HIS A 521 -4.09 -28.79 6.56
CA HIS A 521 -5.54 -29.05 6.65
C HIS A 521 -6.42 -27.89 6.15
N THR A 522 -5.86 -26.92 5.43
CA THR A 522 -6.66 -25.94 4.69
C THR A 522 -7.38 -26.62 3.53
N GLN A 523 -8.48 -26.03 3.07
CA GLN A 523 -9.08 -26.38 1.77
C GLN A 523 -8.10 -26.17 0.62
N TYR A 524 -8.39 -26.80 -0.52
CA TYR A 524 -7.64 -26.54 -1.73
C TYR A 524 -7.64 -25.06 -2.07
N GLN A 525 -6.45 -24.56 -2.39
CA GLN A 525 -6.20 -23.20 -2.81
C GLN A 525 -5.81 -23.18 -4.30
N ARG A 526 -6.22 -22.12 -4.98
CA ARG A 526 -5.75 -21.86 -6.35
C ARG A 526 -4.26 -21.62 -6.34
N CYS A 527 -3.57 -22.27 -7.27
CA CYS A 527 -2.15 -22.11 -7.46
C CYS A 527 -1.84 -21.98 -8.95
N ILE A 528 -0.86 -21.14 -9.28
CA ILE A 528 -0.34 -21.08 -10.63
C ILE A 528 1.12 -21.54 -10.59
N VAL A 529 1.42 -22.58 -11.37
CA VAL A 529 2.78 -23.04 -11.59
C VAL A 529 3.39 -22.23 -12.72
N LEU A 530 4.61 -21.75 -12.49
CA LEU A 530 5.46 -21.11 -13.48
C LEU A 530 6.66 -22.00 -13.74
N THR A 531 6.85 -22.44 -14.98
CA THR A 531 8.02 -23.19 -15.41
C THR A 531 8.92 -22.29 -16.24
N SER A 532 10.13 -22.02 -15.74
CA SER A 532 11.16 -21.24 -16.46
C SER A 532 11.73 -22.04 -17.63
N GLU A 533 12.51 -21.37 -18.49
CA GLU A 533 13.24 -22.02 -19.59
C GLU A 533 14.23 -23.09 -19.09
N ASP A 534 14.83 -22.87 -17.92
CA ASP A 534 15.72 -23.81 -17.24
C ASP A 534 14.97 -24.98 -16.54
N ASP A 535 13.69 -25.20 -16.86
CA ASP A 535 12.76 -26.15 -16.23
C ASP A 535 12.59 -26.00 -14.69
N SER A 536 13.11 -24.91 -14.12
CA SER A 536 12.87 -24.58 -12.71
C SER A 536 11.40 -24.18 -12.49
N ARG A 537 10.77 -24.72 -11.45
CA ARG A 537 9.34 -24.48 -11.14
C ARG A 537 9.18 -23.56 -9.94
N SER A 538 8.26 -22.61 -10.06
CA SER A 538 7.81 -21.78 -8.95
C SER A 538 6.28 -21.76 -8.85
N TYR A 539 5.78 -21.53 -7.64
CA TYR A 539 4.38 -21.71 -7.29
C TYR A 539 3.83 -20.42 -6.71
N ILE A 540 2.83 -19.84 -7.37
CA ILE A 540 2.11 -18.67 -6.91
C ILE A 540 0.87 -19.13 -6.15
N VAL A 541 0.80 -18.74 -4.87
CA VAL A 541 -0.27 -19.10 -3.93
C VAL A 541 -0.78 -17.83 -3.22
N PRO A 542 -1.97 -17.85 -2.60
CA PRO A 542 -2.46 -16.65 -1.92
C PRO A 542 -1.54 -16.27 -0.74
N ALA A 543 -1.42 -14.96 -0.50
CA ALA A 543 -0.48 -14.44 0.48
C ALA A 543 -0.83 -14.88 1.92
N GLY A 544 0.19 -15.21 2.71
CA GLY A 544 0.09 -15.44 4.16
C GLY A 544 -0.46 -16.80 4.62
N LEU A 545 -0.91 -17.68 3.72
CA LEU A 545 -1.40 -19.01 4.11
C LEU A 545 -0.30 -20.00 4.43
N PHE A 546 0.75 -20.04 3.62
CA PHE A 546 1.79 -21.06 3.66
C PHE A 546 3.13 -20.44 4.03
N HIS A 547 4.04 -21.25 4.59
CA HIS A 547 5.42 -20.84 4.89
C HIS A 547 6.43 -21.76 4.20
N VAL A 548 7.69 -21.35 4.24
CA VAL A 548 8.80 -22.24 3.89
C VAL A 548 8.77 -23.45 4.84
N GLY A 549 8.95 -24.65 4.28
CA GLY A 549 8.86 -25.93 4.97
C GLY A 549 7.50 -26.61 4.87
N SER A 550 6.42 -25.89 4.53
CA SER A 550 5.08 -26.48 4.37
C SER A 550 5.08 -27.57 3.30
N LEU A 551 4.48 -28.72 3.62
CA LEU A 551 4.27 -29.83 2.69
C LEU A 551 2.91 -29.64 2.02
N MET A 552 2.91 -29.64 0.70
CA MET A 552 1.77 -29.33 -0.14
C MET A 552 1.44 -30.52 -1.03
N LEU A 553 0.16 -30.83 -1.15
CA LEU A 553 -0.38 -31.71 -2.19
C LEU A 553 -0.80 -30.85 -3.37
N LEU A 554 -0.16 -31.05 -4.51
CA LEU A 554 -0.54 -30.45 -5.79
C LEU A 554 -1.45 -31.40 -6.54
N ASN A 555 -2.58 -30.88 -6.99
CA ASN A 555 -3.52 -31.53 -7.89
C ASN A 555 -3.58 -30.72 -9.18
N ASP A 556 -3.20 -31.34 -10.30
CA ASP A 556 -3.27 -30.72 -11.63
C ASP A 556 -4.39 -31.26 -12.52
N GLY A 557 -5.37 -31.95 -11.93
CA GLY A 557 -6.51 -32.55 -12.61
C GLY A 557 -6.25 -33.96 -13.12
N GLU A 558 -4.98 -34.32 -13.37
CA GLU A 558 -4.59 -35.63 -13.87
C GLU A 558 -3.77 -36.43 -12.85
N ARG A 559 -2.93 -35.76 -12.06
CA ARG A 559 -2.03 -36.42 -11.11
C ARG A 559 -1.94 -35.64 -9.79
N LEU A 560 -1.69 -36.40 -8.74
CA LEU A 560 -1.35 -35.87 -7.42
C LEU A 560 0.17 -35.93 -7.20
N ARG A 561 0.74 -34.85 -6.68
CA ARG A 561 2.16 -34.75 -6.32
C ARG A 561 2.35 -34.10 -4.98
N LEU A 562 3.34 -34.56 -4.21
CA LEU A 562 3.75 -33.88 -2.98
C LEU A 562 4.92 -32.96 -3.27
N LEU A 563 4.87 -31.77 -2.69
CA LEU A 563 5.87 -30.71 -2.85
C LEU A 563 6.18 -30.11 -1.49
N ARG A 564 7.44 -29.77 -1.25
CA ARG A 564 7.82 -28.96 -0.07
C ARG A 564 8.27 -27.59 -0.51
N PHE A 565 7.70 -26.54 0.06
CA PHE A 565 8.19 -25.18 -0.19
C PHE A 565 9.56 -24.98 0.46
N THR A 566 10.58 -24.65 -0.33
CA THR A 566 11.96 -24.55 0.14
C THR A 566 12.45 -23.12 0.26
N ARG A 567 11.94 -22.22 -0.59
CA ARG A 567 12.36 -20.81 -0.59
C ARG A 567 11.23 -19.88 -1.01
N LEU A 568 11.01 -18.83 -0.23
CA LEU A 568 10.15 -17.71 -0.62
C LEU A 568 10.91 -16.82 -1.61
N ALA A 569 10.45 -16.79 -2.87
CA ALA A 569 11.07 -16.05 -3.97
C ALA A 569 10.54 -14.62 -4.09
N GLU A 570 9.23 -14.43 -3.91
CA GLU A 570 8.59 -13.11 -3.94
C GLU A 570 7.40 -13.09 -2.98
N MET A 571 7.22 -11.96 -2.30
CA MET A 571 6.14 -11.74 -1.34
C MET A 571 5.46 -10.42 -1.65
N THR A 572 4.13 -10.46 -1.75
CA THR A 572 3.29 -9.27 -1.95
C THR A 572 2.09 -9.35 -1.01
N LYS A 573 1.25 -8.30 -0.99
CA LYS A 573 -0.04 -8.36 -0.29
C LYS A 573 -1.08 -9.25 -0.99
N SER A 574 -0.86 -9.61 -2.26
CA SER A 574 -1.85 -10.36 -3.07
C SER A 574 -1.50 -11.83 -3.27
N TYR A 575 -0.20 -12.15 -3.39
CA TYR A 575 0.31 -13.52 -3.56
C TYR A 575 1.70 -13.69 -2.93
N ASN A 576 2.03 -14.94 -2.65
CA ASN A 576 3.39 -15.39 -2.37
C ASN A 576 3.86 -16.33 -3.48
N ARG A 577 5.13 -16.22 -3.87
CA ARG A 577 5.78 -17.11 -4.84
C ARG A 577 6.86 -17.93 -4.17
N TYR A 578 6.72 -19.24 -4.17
CA TYR A 578 7.68 -20.18 -3.58
C TYR A 578 8.40 -20.99 -4.66
N MET A 579 9.66 -21.32 -4.39
CA MET A 579 10.32 -22.47 -4.99
C MET A 579 9.96 -23.71 -4.17
N ALA A 580 9.86 -24.85 -4.83
CA ALA A 580 9.53 -26.11 -4.18
C ALA A 580 10.37 -27.25 -4.72
N GLU A 581 10.48 -28.31 -3.93
CA GLU A 581 11.08 -29.58 -4.32
C GLU A 581 10.02 -30.67 -4.30
N ASP A 582 10.07 -31.58 -5.29
CA ASP A 582 9.22 -32.76 -5.34
C ASP A 582 9.57 -33.70 -4.18
N VAL A 583 8.54 -34.24 -3.55
CA VAL A 583 8.64 -35.13 -2.40
C VAL A 583 8.03 -36.47 -2.79
N GLU A 584 8.79 -37.56 -2.61
CA GLU A 584 8.30 -38.90 -2.93
C GLU A 584 7.05 -39.27 -2.13
N LEU A 585 6.07 -39.81 -2.86
CA LEU A 585 4.80 -40.28 -2.33
C LEU A 585 4.93 -41.75 -1.92
N ASN A 586 5.34 -41.98 -0.67
CA ASN A 586 5.36 -43.33 -0.09
C ASN A 586 3.97 -43.70 0.47
N GLU A 587 3.75 -44.97 0.82
CA GLU A 587 2.45 -45.45 1.32
C GLU A 587 1.96 -44.67 2.55
N ALA A 588 2.84 -44.38 3.51
CA ALA A 588 2.49 -43.59 4.70
C ALA A 588 1.99 -42.18 4.37
N ARG A 589 2.64 -41.49 3.42
CA ARG A 589 2.20 -40.15 2.96
C ARG A 589 0.93 -40.21 2.12
N HIS A 590 0.75 -41.27 1.35
CA HIS A 590 -0.50 -41.49 0.63
C HIS A 590 -1.67 -41.65 1.60
N GLU A 591 -1.49 -42.41 2.68
CA GLU A 591 -2.48 -42.56 3.74
C GLU A 591 -2.76 -41.21 4.43
N GLN A 592 -1.72 -40.44 4.74
CA GLN A 592 -1.84 -39.09 5.30
C GLN A 592 -2.62 -38.13 4.39
N VAL A 593 -2.39 -38.20 3.07
CA VAL A 593 -3.13 -37.42 2.06
C VAL A 593 -4.62 -37.78 2.09
N VAL A 594 -4.95 -39.08 2.08
CA VAL A 594 -6.33 -39.56 2.14
C VAL A 594 -7.00 -39.17 3.45
N GLN A 595 -6.35 -39.38 4.59
CA GLN A 595 -6.85 -38.97 5.91
C GLN A 595 -7.07 -37.44 5.98
N SER A 596 -6.20 -36.65 5.37
CA SER A 596 -6.38 -35.20 5.29
C SER A 596 -7.59 -34.81 4.44
N LEU A 597 -7.91 -35.54 3.37
CA LEU A 597 -9.12 -35.32 2.58
C LEU A 597 -10.37 -35.70 3.38
N TYR A 598 -10.37 -36.83 4.08
CA TYR A 598 -11.48 -37.23 4.96
C TYR A 598 -11.77 -36.18 6.03
N LYS A 599 -10.74 -35.72 6.74
CA LYS A 599 -10.90 -34.64 7.73
C LYS A 599 -11.57 -33.41 7.12
N LEU A 600 -11.23 -33.07 5.88
CA LEU A 600 -11.77 -31.90 5.19
C LEU A 600 -13.24 -32.07 4.78
N LEU A 601 -13.61 -33.26 4.29
CA LEU A 601 -14.98 -33.54 3.81
C LEU A 601 -15.97 -33.78 4.97
N TYR A 602 -15.49 -34.29 6.11
CA TYR A 602 -16.34 -34.76 7.21
C TYR A 602 -16.16 -33.97 8.53
N SER A 603 -15.35 -32.89 8.57
CA SER A 603 -15.27 -32.00 9.75
C SER A 603 -16.52 -31.16 10.01
N SER A 604 -17.60 -31.34 9.24
CA SER A 604 -18.86 -30.60 9.33
C SER A 604 -19.92 -31.25 10.24
N GLU A 605 -19.62 -32.38 10.89
CA GLU A 605 -20.60 -33.12 11.73
C GLU A 605 -20.48 -32.89 13.25
N THR A 606 -19.71 -31.91 13.72
CA THR A 606 -19.61 -31.57 15.15
C THR A 606 -19.93 -30.12 15.46
#